data_AF-A0A2G8JM87-F1
#
_entry.id   AF-A0A2G8JM87-F1
#
_cell.length_a   1.000
_cell.length_b   1.000
_cell.length_c   1.000
_cell.angle_alpha   90.00
_cell.angle_beta   90.00
_cell.angle_gamma   90.00
#
_symmetry.space_group_name_H-M   'P 1'
#
loop_
_entity.id
_entity.type
_entity.pdbx_description
1 polymer ?
#
loop_
_entity_poly.entity_id
_entity_poly.type
_entity_poly.pdbx_seq_one_letter_code
_entity_poly.pdbx_strand_id
1 'polypeptide(L)'
;MGLSLDGQFVYIARPFASSIMIYERSSETNDLAFHQEIAIGALPDNIFVHPVTGDLWSGCTAIGYRLLAAFENIDNWAPSLVLRVRPLAQKIAPEQFKVYDVFSDDGNIMSSSSSAAVVGNGLLIGSVMQKLVYCDMKVDSTLSRDTY
;
A
#
# COMPACT_ATOMS: atom_id res chain seq x y z
N MET A 1 -0.64 -0.85 -9.14
CA MET A 1 -1.73 0.09 -9.53
C MET A 1 -3.03 -0.39 -8.87
N GLY A 2 -3.90 0.53 -8.43
CA GLY A 2 -5.23 0.22 -7.90
C GLY A 2 -6.30 1.11 -8.53
N LEU A 3 -7.56 0.71 -8.44
CA LEU A 3 -8.72 1.46 -8.94
C LEU A 3 -9.69 1.72 -7.77
N SER A 4 -10.22 2.94 -7.65
CA SER A 4 -11.24 3.26 -6.65
C SER A 4 -12.51 2.43 -6.86
N LEU A 5 -13.32 2.30 -5.81
CA LEU A 5 -14.54 1.47 -5.83
C LEU A 5 -15.56 1.91 -6.88
N ASP A 6 -15.61 3.21 -7.18
CA ASP A 6 -16.46 3.81 -8.21
C ASP A 6 -15.79 3.87 -9.60
N GLY A 7 -14.54 3.43 -9.71
CA GLY A 7 -13.78 3.45 -10.97
C GLY A 7 -13.32 4.83 -11.45
N GLN A 8 -13.53 5.89 -10.66
CA GLN A 8 -13.21 7.27 -11.02
C GLN A 8 -11.75 7.66 -10.75
N PHE A 9 -11.02 6.91 -9.92
CA PHE A 9 -9.60 7.17 -9.64
C PHE A 9 -8.72 5.98 -9.87
N VAL A 10 -7.56 6.24 -10.48
CA VAL A 10 -6.46 5.29 -10.63
C VAL A 10 -5.31 5.69 -9.70
N TYR A 11 -4.85 4.74 -8.90
CA TYR A 11 -3.72 4.90 -7.98
C TYR A 11 -2.48 4.22 -8.53
N ILE A 12 -1.39 4.96 -8.68
CA ILE A 12 -0.13 4.48 -9.25
C ILE A 12 0.98 4.63 -8.21
N ALA A 13 1.55 3.52 -7.77
CA ALA A 13 2.72 3.52 -6.90
C ALA A 13 3.97 3.98 -7.67
N ARG A 14 4.78 4.82 -7.03
CA ARG A 14 6.07 5.28 -7.54
C ARG A 14 7.15 5.00 -6.51
N PRO A 15 7.69 3.77 -6.47
CA PRO A 15 8.62 3.35 -5.42
C PRO A 15 9.80 4.33 -5.28
N PHE A 16 10.50 4.62 -6.36
CA PHE A 16 11.68 5.50 -6.31
C PHE A 16 11.38 7.01 -6.17
N ALA A 17 10.11 7.42 -6.26
CA ALA A 17 9.68 8.77 -5.88
C ALA A 17 9.08 8.82 -4.46
N SER A 18 9.04 7.67 -3.78
CA SER A 18 8.45 7.49 -2.44
C SER A 18 7.02 8.01 -2.34
N SER A 19 6.20 7.79 -3.37
CA SER A 19 4.89 8.41 -3.50
C SER A 19 3.85 7.50 -4.19
N ILE A 20 2.58 7.90 -4.09
CA ILE A 20 1.46 7.37 -4.88
C ILE A 20 0.86 8.54 -5.67
N MET A 21 0.80 8.41 -6.99
CA MET A 21 0.06 9.34 -7.84
C MET A 21 -1.40 8.91 -7.96
N ILE A 22 -2.28 9.90 -8.01
CA ILE A 22 -3.71 9.73 -8.20
C ILE A 22 -4.12 10.43 -9.49
N TYR A 23 -4.84 9.70 -10.32
CA TYR A 23 -5.42 10.22 -11.55
C TYR A 23 -6.93 10.08 -11.51
N GLU A 24 -7.64 11.11 -11.95
CA GLU A 24 -9.05 11.00 -12.33
C GLU A 24 -9.13 10.23 -13.65
N ARG A 25 -10.07 9.28 -13.73
CA ARG A 25 -10.35 8.48 -14.90
C ARG A 25 -11.71 8.87 -15.48
N SER A 26 -11.73 9.29 -16.73
CA SER A 26 -12.97 9.48 -17.50
C SER A 26 -13.73 8.15 -17.63
N SER A 27 -15.00 8.13 -17.21
CA SER A 27 -15.87 6.96 -17.37
C SER A 27 -16.27 6.71 -18.83
N GLU A 28 -16.18 7.72 -19.69
CA GLU A 28 -16.52 7.63 -21.12
C GLU A 28 -15.33 7.20 -21.98
N THR A 29 -14.13 7.77 -21.72
CA THR A 29 -12.96 7.59 -22.60
C THR A 29 -11.84 6.76 -21.98
N ASN A 30 -11.82 6.57 -20.66
CA ASN A 30 -10.69 6.05 -19.87
C ASN A 30 -9.46 6.97 -19.80
N ASP A 31 -9.55 8.20 -20.31
CA ASP A 31 -8.44 9.15 -20.20
C ASP A 31 -8.13 9.45 -18.73
N LEU A 32 -6.83 9.61 -18.44
CA LEU A 32 -6.33 9.88 -17.11
C LEU A 32 -5.86 11.33 -16.99
N ALA A 33 -6.47 12.07 -16.07
CA ALA A 33 -6.03 13.41 -15.70
C ALA A 33 -5.33 13.36 -14.34
N PHE A 34 -4.13 13.94 -14.24
CA PHE A 34 -3.44 14.00 -12.95
C PHE A 34 -4.27 14.79 -11.93
N HIS A 35 -4.48 14.21 -10.76
CA HIS A 35 -5.25 14.83 -9.69
C HIS A 35 -4.33 15.29 -8.56
N GLN A 36 -3.53 14.38 -7.97
CA GLN A 36 -2.58 14.72 -6.90
C GLN A 36 -1.51 13.65 -6.70
N GLU A 37 -0.53 13.95 -5.83
CA GLU A 37 0.50 13.01 -5.38
C GLU A 37 0.54 12.96 -3.86
N ILE A 38 0.57 11.75 -3.30
CA ILE A 38 0.69 11.50 -1.86
C ILE A 38 2.15 11.10 -1.57
N ALA A 39 2.83 11.86 -0.72
CA ALA A 39 4.13 11.45 -0.19
C ALA A 39 3.95 10.32 0.83
N ILE A 40 4.62 9.19 0.60
CA ILE A 40 4.49 7.97 1.41
C ILE A 40 5.68 7.78 2.36
N GLY A 41 6.87 8.28 1.97
CA GLY A 41 8.09 8.15 2.80
C GLY A 41 8.69 6.74 2.84
N ALA A 42 8.18 5.83 2.01
CA ALA A 42 8.73 4.50 1.75
C ALA A 42 8.61 4.22 0.24
N LEU A 43 9.09 3.07 -0.23
CA LEU A 43 8.97 2.65 -1.63
C LEU A 43 7.72 1.76 -1.78
N PRO A 44 6.53 2.30 -2.11
CA PRO A 44 5.35 1.50 -2.38
C PRO A 44 5.51 0.70 -3.67
N ASP A 45 4.99 -0.53 -3.69
CA ASP A 45 5.04 -1.41 -4.85
C ASP A 45 3.63 -1.71 -5.37
N ASN A 46 3.00 -2.82 -4.95
CA ASN A 46 1.64 -3.12 -5.36
C ASN A 46 0.62 -2.41 -4.47
N ILE A 47 -0.51 -2.02 -5.06
CA ILE A 47 -1.62 -1.36 -4.35
C ILE A 47 -2.85 -2.25 -4.44
N PHE A 48 -3.33 -2.69 -3.28
CA PHE A 48 -4.64 -3.30 -3.10
C PHE A 48 -5.63 -2.26 -2.62
N VAL A 49 -6.82 -2.20 -3.21
CA VAL A 49 -7.91 -1.32 -2.76
C VAL A 49 -8.89 -2.18 -1.98
N HIS A 50 -9.09 -1.86 -0.70
CA HIS A 50 -10.00 -2.63 0.15
C HIS A 50 -11.44 -2.48 -0.36
N PRO A 51 -12.16 -3.59 -0.64
CA PRO A 51 -13.40 -3.55 -1.41
C PRO A 51 -14.58 -2.88 -0.69
N VAL A 52 -14.48 -2.69 0.62
CA VAL A 52 -15.55 -2.07 1.43
C VAL A 52 -15.24 -0.63 1.82
N THR A 53 -13.98 -0.35 2.16
CA THR A 53 -13.58 0.96 2.71
C THR A 53 -12.94 1.87 1.68
N GLY A 54 -12.43 1.31 0.57
CA GLY A 54 -11.65 2.05 -0.41
C GLY A 54 -10.24 2.42 0.06
N ASP A 55 -9.81 1.95 1.24
CA ASP A 55 -8.44 2.19 1.70
C ASP A 55 -7.44 1.49 0.78
N LEU A 56 -6.30 2.14 0.58
CA LEU A 56 -5.20 1.58 -0.18
C LEU A 56 -4.27 0.84 0.78
N TRP A 57 -3.90 -0.37 0.41
CA TRP A 57 -2.91 -1.19 1.11
C TRP A 57 -1.75 -1.46 0.18
N SER A 58 -0.53 -1.24 0.67
CA SER A 58 0.67 -1.47 -0.13
C SER A 58 1.73 -2.17 0.69
N GLY A 59 2.33 -3.20 0.08
CA GLY A 59 3.61 -3.70 0.54
C GLY A 59 4.69 -2.74 0.05
N CYS A 60 5.59 -2.37 0.97
CA CYS A 60 6.58 -1.34 0.77
C CYS A 60 7.96 -1.83 1.24
N THR A 61 9.02 -1.13 0.82
CA THR A 61 10.35 -1.24 1.42
C THR A 61 10.85 0.15 1.83
N ALA A 62 11.46 0.32 3.00
CA ALA A 62 11.98 1.62 3.43
C ALA A 62 13.36 1.97 2.81
N ILE A 63 14.15 0.96 2.45
CA ILE A 63 15.57 1.14 2.11
C ILE A 63 15.87 0.62 0.70
N GLY A 64 15.82 1.52 -0.29
CA GLY A 64 15.92 1.17 -1.70
C GLY A 64 17.21 0.44 -2.11
N TYR A 65 18.37 0.82 -1.57
CA TYR A 65 19.61 0.11 -1.92
C TYR A 65 19.64 -1.33 -1.38
N ARG A 66 18.99 -1.60 -0.23
CA ARG A 66 18.86 -2.97 0.30
C ARG A 66 17.89 -3.79 -0.54
N LEU A 67 16.82 -3.18 -1.07
CA LEU A 67 15.94 -3.83 -2.02
C LEU A 67 16.71 -4.29 -3.27
N LEU A 68 17.54 -3.40 -3.84
CA LEU A 68 18.38 -3.75 -5.00
C LEU A 68 19.38 -4.86 -4.68
N ALA A 69 20.06 -4.78 -3.54
CA ALA A 69 20.97 -5.84 -3.10
C ALA A 69 20.27 -7.18 -2.88
N ALA A 70 19.02 -7.17 -2.39
CA ALA A 70 18.19 -8.35 -2.23
C ALA A 70 17.79 -8.97 -3.58
N PHE A 71 17.57 -8.14 -4.62
CA PHE A 71 17.30 -8.61 -5.99
C PHE A 71 18.52 -9.26 -6.65
N GLU A 72 19.73 -8.80 -6.32
CA GLU A 72 20.96 -9.43 -6.81
C GLU A 72 21.27 -10.74 -6.08
N ASN A 73 21.01 -10.80 -4.77
CA ASN A 73 21.20 -12.00 -3.96
C ASN A 73 20.14 -12.08 -2.85
N ILE A 74 19.35 -13.16 -2.87
CA ILE A 74 18.24 -13.38 -1.93
C ILE A 74 18.68 -13.56 -0.46
N ASP A 75 19.97 -13.85 -0.23
CA ASP A 75 20.56 -13.89 1.12
C ASP A 75 20.79 -12.48 1.70
N ASN A 76 20.79 -11.43 0.86
CA ASN A 76 20.77 -10.05 1.32
C ASN A 76 19.35 -9.66 1.70
N TRP A 77 19.09 -9.39 2.98
CA TRP A 77 17.75 -9.01 3.41
C TRP A 77 17.51 -7.51 3.28
N ALA A 78 16.27 -7.15 2.97
CA ALA A 78 15.77 -5.79 2.99
C ALA A 78 14.56 -5.68 3.92
N PRO A 79 14.35 -4.51 4.57
CA PRO A 79 13.20 -4.30 5.43
C PRO A 79 11.87 -4.43 4.69
N SER A 80 10.85 -4.87 5.41
CA SER A 80 9.48 -4.96 4.93
C SER A 80 8.59 -3.98 5.69
N LEU A 81 7.66 -3.36 4.97
CA LEU A 81 6.65 -2.43 5.49
C LEU A 81 5.30 -2.73 4.85
N VAL A 82 4.22 -2.60 5.62
CA VAL A 82 2.87 -2.49 5.07
C VAL A 82 2.28 -1.17 5.46
N LEU A 83 1.94 -0.38 4.44
CA LEU A 83 1.29 0.90 4.62
C LEU A 83 -0.18 0.80 4.23
N ARG A 84 -1.02 1.43 5.06
CA ARG A 84 -2.40 1.70 4.73
C ARG A 84 -2.58 3.20 4.52
N VAL A 85 -3.11 3.57 3.37
CA VAL A 85 -3.43 4.95 3.02
C VAL A 85 -4.95 5.09 2.97
N ARG A 86 -5.49 5.82 3.94
CA ARG A 86 -6.94 6.08 4.04
C ARG A 86 -7.28 7.46 3.45
N PRO A 87 -8.19 7.55 2.48
CA PRO A 87 -8.81 8.80 2.07
C PRO A 87 -9.70 9.37 3.20
N LEU A 88 -9.52 10.63 3.60
CA LEU A 88 -10.25 11.26 4.71
C LEU A 88 -11.56 11.95 4.29
N ALA A 89 -11.77 12.20 2.99
CA ALA A 89 -13.00 12.78 2.48
C ALA A 89 -13.77 11.77 1.63
N GLN A 90 -15.08 11.62 1.92
CA GLN A 90 -16.02 10.79 1.16
C GLN A 90 -16.60 11.51 -0.08
N LYS A 91 -16.02 12.65 -0.48
CA LYS A 91 -16.45 13.37 -1.69
C LYS A 91 -15.88 12.72 -2.94
N ILE A 92 -16.43 13.15 -4.07
CA ILE A 92 -16.07 12.77 -5.45
C ILE A 92 -14.56 12.83 -5.71
N ALA A 93 -13.75 13.55 -4.92
CA ALA A 93 -12.30 13.42 -4.92
C ALA A 93 -11.73 13.63 -3.49
N PRO A 94 -10.93 12.69 -2.95
CA PRO A 94 -10.32 12.86 -1.63
C PRO A 94 -9.06 13.74 -1.70
N GLU A 95 -9.05 14.92 -1.07
CA GLU A 95 -7.87 15.81 -1.03
C GLU A 95 -6.89 15.51 0.11
N GLN A 96 -7.35 14.78 1.12
CA GLN A 96 -6.55 14.48 2.31
C GLN A 96 -6.51 12.98 2.55
N PHE A 97 -5.33 12.49 2.91
CA PHE A 97 -5.09 11.10 3.24
C PHE A 97 -4.38 11.00 4.57
N LYS A 98 -4.66 9.91 5.27
CA LYS A 98 -3.90 9.51 6.44
C LYS A 98 -3.16 8.22 6.13
N VAL A 99 -1.86 8.23 6.35
CA VAL A 99 -0.98 7.08 6.15
C VAL A 99 -0.73 6.43 7.51
N TYR A 100 -0.89 5.11 7.56
CA TYR A 100 -0.63 4.29 8.73
C TYR A 100 0.45 3.26 8.40
N ASP A 101 1.41 3.11 9.31
CA ASP A 101 2.33 1.97 9.32
C ASP A 101 1.66 0.82 10.09
N VAL A 102 1.29 -0.25 9.37
CA VAL A 102 0.52 -1.37 9.93
C VAL A 102 1.42 -2.57 10.25
N PHE A 103 2.56 -2.68 9.58
CA PHE A 103 3.54 -3.75 9.79
C PHE A 103 4.93 -3.24 9.41
N SER A 104 5.91 -3.52 10.27
CA SER A 104 7.31 -3.20 10.04
C SER A 104 8.19 -4.35 10.50
N ASP A 105 9.11 -4.78 9.64
CA ASP A 105 10.08 -5.84 9.90
C ASP A 105 11.42 -5.46 9.28
N ASP A 106 12.52 -5.76 9.97
CA ASP A 106 13.89 -5.45 9.51
C ASP A 106 14.43 -6.42 8.45
N GLY A 107 13.62 -7.42 8.08
CA GLY A 107 13.90 -8.47 7.11
C GLY A 107 13.95 -9.87 7.74
N ASN A 108 13.90 -9.98 9.08
CA ASN A 108 13.96 -11.26 9.79
C ASN A 108 12.73 -12.14 9.55
N ILE A 109 11.54 -11.54 9.60
CA ILE A 109 10.30 -12.27 9.31
C ILE A 109 10.19 -12.48 7.80
N MET A 110 10.34 -11.43 7.01
CA MET A 110 10.36 -11.52 5.55
C MET A 110 11.11 -10.35 4.91
N SER A 111 11.80 -10.62 3.80
CA SER A 111 12.46 -9.57 3.04
C SER A 111 11.55 -8.98 1.96
N SER A 112 11.60 -7.66 1.80
CA SER A 112 11.04 -6.93 0.66
C SER A 112 9.56 -7.20 0.39
N SER A 113 8.68 -6.85 1.34
CA SER A 113 7.23 -6.86 1.09
C SER A 113 6.88 -5.99 -0.12
N SER A 114 5.98 -6.51 -0.96
CA SER A 114 5.60 -5.94 -2.25
C SER A 114 4.09 -5.80 -2.39
N SER A 115 3.32 -6.67 -1.75
CA SER A 115 1.85 -6.61 -1.74
C SER A 115 1.31 -6.83 -0.34
N ALA A 116 0.14 -6.25 -0.07
CA ALA A 116 -0.58 -6.45 1.17
C ALA A 116 -2.08 -6.43 0.90
N ALA A 117 -2.83 -7.36 1.47
CA ALA A 117 -4.29 -7.42 1.35
C ALA A 117 -4.93 -7.85 2.67
N VAL A 118 -6.04 -7.18 3.02
CA VAL A 118 -6.86 -7.54 4.17
C VAL A 118 -7.95 -8.52 3.74
N VAL A 119 -8.02 -9.65 4.43
CA VAL A 119 -9.03 -10.70 4.19
C VAL A 119 -9.61 -11.16 5.53
N GLY A 120 -10.89 -10.84 5.76
CA GLY A 120 -11.53 -11.08 7.06
C GLY A 120 -10.78 -10.32 8.17
N ASN A 121 -10.31 -11.06 9.18
CA ASN A 121 -9.50 -10.50 10.28
C ASN A 121 -8.00 -10.72 10.05
N GLY A 122 -7.57 -11.04 8.84
CA GLY A 122 -6.17 -11.32 8.51
C GLY A 122 -5.56 -10.28 7.57
N LEU A 123 -4.25 -10.07 7.72
CA LEU A 123 -3.41 -9.34 6.78
C LEU A 123 -2.50 -10.34 6.07
N LEU A 124 -2.66 -10.45 4.75
CA LEU A 124 -1.77 -11.22 3.88
C LEU A 124 -0.70 -10.28 3.33
N ILE A 125 0.57 -10.62 3.52
CA ILE A 125 1.72 -9.83 3.06
C ILE A 125 2.54 -10.71 2.11
N GLY A 126 2.68 -10.27 0.87
CA GLY A 126 3.50 -10.93 -0.14
C GLY A 126 4.84 -10.21 -0.33
N SER A 127 5.91 -10.97 -0.58
CA SER A 127 7.22 -10.43 -1.00
C SER A 127 7.44 -10.67 -2.49
N VAL A 128 8.40 -9.95 -3.09
CA VAL A 128 8.74 -10.12 -4.52
C VAL A 128 9.33 -11.51 -4.80
N MET A 129 10.22 -12.01 -3.94
CA MET A 129 11.04 -13.20 -4.25
C MET A 129 11.08 -14.25 -3.14
N GLN A 130 10.43 -14.01 -2.00
CA GLN A 130 10.47 -14.94 -0.87
C GLN A 130 9.09 -15.56 -0.61
N LYS A 131 8.64 -15.47 0.64
CA LYS A 131 7.46 -16.12 1.20
C LYS A 131 6.31 -15.13 1.36
N LEU A 132 5.16 -15.67 1.71
CA LEU A 132 3.99 -14.94 2.17
C LEU A 132 3.89 -15.03 3.69
N VAL A 133 3.47 -13.94 4.32
CA VAL A 133 3.19 -13.87 5.76
C VAL A 133 1.70 -13.62 5.94
N TYR A 134 1.10 -14.31 6.91
CA TYR A 134 -0.25 -14.05 7.39
C TYR A 134 -0.18 -13.54 8.81
N CYS A 135 -0.79 -12.38 9.07
CA CYS A 135 -0.90 -11.79 10.40
C CYS A 135 -2.36 -11.75 10.83
N ASP A 136 -2.64 -12.18 12.07
CA ASP A 136 -3.93 -11.92 12.69
C ASP A 136 -4.05 -10.44 13.06
N MET A 137 -5.01 -9.75 12.48
CA MET A 137 -5.33 -8.37 12.85
C MET A 137 -6.32 -8.39 14.01
N LYS A 138 -5.80 -8.16 15.21
CA LYS A 138 -6.64 -7.90 16.37
C LYS A 138 -7.21 -6.49 16.26
N VAL A 139 -8.49 -6.40 15.89
CA VAL A 139 -9.24 -5.15 16.02
C VAL A 139 -9.54 -4.98 17.50
N ASP A 140 -8.83 -4.07 18.16
CA ASP A 140 -9.20 -3.66 19.51
C ASP A 140 -10.58 -3.00 19.44
N SER A 141 -11.61 -3.65 20.00
CA SER A 141 -12.99 -3.17 20.00
C SER A 141 -13.19 -1.86 20.75
N THR A 142 -12.18 -1.39 21.49
CA THR A 142 -12.20 -0.10 22.19
C THR A 142 -11.64 1.05 21.35
N LEU A 143 -10.95 0.75 20.26
CA LEU A 143 -10.45 1.73 19.29
C LEU A 143 -11.45 1.80 18.13
N SER A 144 -11.80 3.01 17.65
CA SER A 144 -12.77 3.13 16.56
C SER A 144 -12.27 2.35 15.33
N ARG A 145 -13.21 1.89 14.47
CA ARG A 145 -12.86 1.28 13.17
C ARG A 145 -11.99 2.19 12.29
N ASP A 146 -11.81 3.44 12.70
CA ASP A 146 -10.88 4.39 12.10
C ASP A 146 -9.40 4.15 12.47
N THR A 147 -9.07 3.10 13.22
CA THR A 147 -7.71 2.91 13.75
C THR A 147 -6.87 1.89 12.96
N TYR A 148 -7.50 1.01 12.17
CA TYR A 148 -6.82 -0.06 11.40
C TYR A 148 -7.36 -0.21 10.00
#